data_AF-A0A354XK10-F1
#
_entry.id   AF-A0A354XK10-F1
#
_cell.length_a   1.000
_cell.length_b   1.000
_cell.length_c   1.000
_cell.angle_alpha   90.00
_cell.angle_beta   90.00
_cell.angle_gamma   90.00
#
_symmetry.space_group_name_H-M   'P 1'
#
loop_
_entity.id
_entity.type
_entity.pdbx_description
1 polymer ?
#
loop_
_entity_poly.entity_id
_entity_poly.type
_entity_poly.pdbx_seq_one_letter_code
_entity_poly.pdbx_strand_id
1 'polypeptide(L)'
;GRSMGPVTLYLLIAAGSVSAYTFMGAPGWAYSKGVAVFYVAVYLAYLALVAWYFGPKVWQFGEQFGHVTQASAIADRYQSPALGALSALVMAVGSVAYAVLQTIGSAYILFVMSGGQIPVWLGVLLVLACIAVYLYASGQRAIGRTNAFQGVLMLVVAWAVGLWAIHSATGGLSFAGVFERITAENPEFLTLPGAGGDMSFSFWTTSIIVSM
;
A
#
# COMPACT_ATOMS: atom_id res chain seq x y z
N GLY A 1 -20.38 11.12 -7.70
CA GLY A 1 -19.38 10.50 -6.82
C GLY A 1 -19.54 10.84 -5.33
N ARG A 2 -20.59 11.54 -4.89
CA ARG A 2 -20.74 12.04 -3.50
C ARG A 2 -21.81 11.30 -2.68
N SER A 3 -22.24 10.14 -3.15
CA SER A 3 -23.32 9.32 -2.55
C SER A 3 -22.78 8.14 -1.72
N MET A 4 -21.47 8.07 -1.50
CA MET A 4 -20.86 6.99 -0.71
C MET A 4 -20.94 7.37 0.76
N GLY A 5 -21.63 6.56 1.56
CA GLY A 5 -21.71 6.77 3.01
C GLY A 5 -20.32 6.71 3.67
N PRO A 6 -20.17 7.27 4.88
CA PRO A 6 -18.87 7.38 5.56
C PRO A 6 -18.18 6.02 5.78
N VAL A 7 -18.94 4.96 6.03
CA VAL A 7 -18.42 3.58 6.16
C VAL A 7 -17.86 3.07 4.82
N THR A 8 -18.57 3.28 3.72
CA THR A 8 -18.10 2.90 2.38
C THR A 8 -16.86 3.69 1.99
N LEU A 9 -16.81 4.98 2.30
CA LEU A 9 -15.64 5.82 2.05
C LEU A 9 -14.43 5.35 2.87
N TYR A 10 -14.64 5.04 4.15
CA TYR A 10 -13.58 4.50 5.01
C TYR A 10 -13.05 3.16 4.50
N LEU A 11 -13.94 2.22 4.15
CA LEU A 11 -13.55 0.93 3.56
C LEU A 11 -12.84 1.11 2.22
N LEU A 12 -13.26 2.07 1.40
CA LEU A 12 -12.62 2.36 0.13
C LEU A 12 -11.20 2.92 0.31
N ILE A 13 -11.02 3.82 1.29
CA ILE A 13 -9.70 4.36 1.64
C ILE A 13 -8.82 3.22 2.20
N ALA A 14 -9.33 2.46 3.17
CA ALA A 14 -8.60 1.37 3.80
C ALA A 14 -8.21 0.28 2.79
N ALA A 15 -9.14 -0.17 1.95
CA ALA A 15 -8.86 -1.16 0.91
C ALA A 15 -7.96 -0.59 -0.20
N GLY A 16 -8.13 0.70 -0.53
CA GLY A 16 -7.29 1.40 -1.51
C GLY A 16 -5.84 1.57 -1.05
N SER A 17 -5.59 1.59 0.26
CA SER A 17 -4.24 1.62 0.83
C SER A 17 -3.52 0.27 0.75
N VAL A 18 -4.24 -0.83 0.49
CA VAL A 18 -3.63 -2.17 0.38
C VAL A 18 -3.09 -2.36 -1.04
N SER A 19 -1.79 -2.65 -1.12
CA SER A 19 -1.05 -2.73 -2.38
C SER A 19 -0.19 -3.99 -2.47
N ALA A 20 0.41 -4.24 -3.63
CA ALA A 20 1.42 -5.29 -3.79
C ALA A 20 2.62 -5.06 -2.86
N TYR A 21 2.96 -3.79 -2.57
CA TYR A 21 3.95 -3.46 -1.55
C TYR A 21 3.52 -3.93 -0.15
N THR A 22 2.28 -3.67 0.26
CA THR A 22 1.78 -4.09 1.57
C THR A 22 1.78 -5.62 1.71
N PHE A 23 1.47 -6.34 0.62
CA PHE A 23 1.31 -7.80 0.64
C PHE A 23 2.62 -8.57 0.45
N MET A 24 3.57 -8.06 -0.33
CA MET A 24 4.87 -8.72 -0.56
C MET A 24 6.06 -7.92 -0.04
N GLY A 25 6.05 -6.61 -0.26
CA GLY A 25 7.15 -5.72 0.14
C GLY A 25 7.38 -5.70 1.64
N ALA A 26 6.34 -5.41 2.43
CA ALA A 26 6.45 -5.34 3.88
C ALA A 26 6.84 -6.69 4.52
N PRO A 27 6.21 -7.84 4.19
CA PRO A 27 6.65 -9.14 4.70
C PRO A 27 8.06 -9.54 4.23
N GLY A 28 8.44 -9.25 2.99
CA GLY A 28 9.80 -9.48 2.50
C GLY A 28 10.84 -8.63 3.22
N TRP A 29 10.47 -7.41 3.61
CA TRP A 29 11.29 -6.55 4.46
C TRP A 29 11.41 -7.10 5.89
N ALA A 30 10.31 -7.59 6.45
CA ALA A 30 10.32 -8.27 7.75
C ALA A 30 11.23 -9.51 7.74
N TYR A 31 11.17 -10.31 6.67
CA TYR A 31 12.02 -11.49 6.49
C TYR A 31 13.51 -11.13 6.39
N SER A 32 13.87 -9.99 5.78
CA SER A 32 15.27 -9.61 5.56
C SER A 32 15.87 -8.73 6.66
N LYS A 33 15.05 -7.96 7.39
CA LYS A 33 15.52 -6.95 8.36
C LYS A 33 14.88 -7.06 9.75
N GLY A 34 13.91 -7.95 9.94
CA GLY A 34 13.25 -8.17 11.23
C GLY A 34 12.37 -7.00 11.69
N VAL A 35 12.42 -6.70 12.98
CA VAL A 35 11.62 -5.67 13.67
C VAL A 35 11.83 -4.26 13.09
N ALA A 36 12.91 -4.01 12.36
CA ALA A 36 13.11 -2.76 11.63
C ALA A 36 11.93 -2.39 10.73
N VAL A 37 11.20 -3.38 10.19
CA VAL A 37 9.99 -3.19 9.36
C VAL A 37 8.89 -2.40 10.05
N PHE A 38 8.86 -2.33 11.38
CA PHE A 38 7.84 -1.56 12.11
C PHE A 38 7.88 -0.05 11.81
N TYR A 39 8.93 0.46 11.15
CA TYR A 39 8.89 1.80 10.55
C TYR A 39 7.67 1.99 9.64
N VAL A 40 7.20 0.93 8.98
CA VAL A 40 5.98 0.91 8.16
C VAL A 40 4.75 1.28 8.98
N ALA A 41 4.60 0.68 10.16
CA ALA A 41 3.49 0.98 11.06
C ALA A 41 3.57 2.44 11.57
N VAL A 42 4.78 2.93 11.86
CA VAL A 42 4.99 4.31 12.33
C VAL A 42 4.59 5.32 11.27
N TYR A 43 5.08 5.18 10.03
CA TYR A 43 4.76 6.14 8.98
C TYR A 43 3.27 6.09 8.60
N LEU A 44 2.66 4.90 8.54
CA LEU A 44 1.23 4.75 8.26
C LEU A 44 0.35 5.38 9.35
N ALA A 45 0.73 5.24 10.62
CA ALA A 45 -0.02 5.83 11.73
C ALA A 45 -0.04 7.36 11.64
N TYR A 46 1.07 7.99 11.28
CA TYR A 46 1.12 9.44 11.16
C TYR A 46 0.55 9.94 9.83
N LEU A 47 0.64 9.18 8.73
CA LEU A 47 -0.13 9.46 7.51
C LEU A 47 -1.63 9.45 7.82
N ALA A 48 -2.12 8.49 8.61
CA ALA A 48 -3.52 8.47 9.07
C ALA A 48 -3.87 9.69 9.95
N LEU A 49 -2.96 10.14 10.81
CA LEU A 49 -3.15 11.34 11.64
C LEU A 49 -3.23 12.62 10.78
N VAL A 50 -2.32 12.77 9.81
CA VAL A 50 -2.33 13.86 8.84
C VAL A 50 -3.62 13.84 8.02
N ALA A 51 -4.03 12.67 7.53
CA ALA A 51 -5.27 12.50 6.78
C ALA A 51 -6.50 12.84 7.63
N TRP A 52 -6.53 12.46 8.91
CA TRP A 52 -7.62 12.79 9.82
C TRP A 52 -7.71 14.29 10.10
N TYR A 53 -6.57 14.97 10.27
CA TYR A 53 -6.53 16.40 10.59
C TYR A 53 -6.74 17.31 9.36
N PHE A 54 -6.07 17.02 8.25
CA PHE A 54 -6.12 17.84 7.03
C PHE A 54 -7.20 17.40 6.06
N GLY A 55 -7.60 16.12 6.06
CA GLY A 55 -8.61 15.58 5.14
C GLY A 55 -9.93 16.35 5.15
N PRO A 56 -10.54 16.64 6.32
CA PRO A 56 -11.76 17.44 6.40
C PRO A 56 -11.58 18.87 5.86
N LYS A 57 -10.40 19.48 6.08
CA LYS A 57 -10.10 20.84 5.61
C LYS A 57 -9.96 20.88 4.09
N VAL A 58 -9.24 19.91 3.53
CA VAL A 58 -9.08 19.77 2.07
C VAL A 58 -10.43 19.46 1.41
N TRP A 59 -11.25 18.62 2.05
CA TRP A 59 -12.61 18.33 1.59
C TRP A 59 -13.49 19.59 1.55
N GLN A 60 -13.53 20.33 2.65
CA GLN A 60 -14.30 21.59 2.74
C GLN A 60 -13.83 22.63 1.73
N PHE A 61 -12.51 22.76 1.54
CA PHE A 61 -11.94 23.65 0.53
C PHE A 61 -12.38 23.25 -0.89
N GLY A 62 -12.29 21.96 -1.23
CA GLY A 62 -12.76 21.47 -2.53
C GLY A 62 -14.25 21.68 -2.75
N GLU A 63 -15.06 21.54 -1.69
CA GLU A 63 -16.51 21.76 -1.74
C GLU A 63 -16.88 23.23 -1.90
N GLN A 64 -16.22 24.13 -1.16
CA GLN A 64 -16.49 25.56 -1.21
C GLN A 64 -16.19 26.17 -2.59
N PHE A 65 -15.10 25.73 -3.24
CA PHE A 65 -14.63 26.29 -4.50
C PHE A 65 -14.90 25.39 -5.72
N GLY A 66 -15.65 24.29 -5.54
CA GLY A 66 -16.01 23.36 -6.62
C GLY A 66 -14.83 22.61 -7.25
N HIS A 67 -13.69 22.51 -6.55
CA HIS A 67 -12.52 21.80 -7.06
C HIS A 67 -12.69 20.29 -6.94
N VAL A 68 -12.50 19.60 -8.06
CA VAL A 68 -12.57 18.13 -8.13
C VAL A 68 -11.16 17.51 -8.12
N THR A 69 -10.12 18.27 -8.50
CA THR A 69 -8.73 17.79 -8.56
C THR A 69 -7.81 18.66 -7.71
N GLN A 70 -6.73 18.07 -7.19
CA GLN A 70 -5.70 18.83 -6.47
C GLN A 70 -5.04 19.88 -7.37
N ALA A 71 -4.82 19.57 -8.65
CA ALA A 71 -4.29 20.52 -9.63
C ALA A 71 -5.19 21.76 -9.80
N SER A 72 -6.52 21.57 -9.87
CA SER A 72 -7.46 22.71 -9.94
C SER A 72 -7.44 23.57 -8.68
N ALA A 73 -7.31 22.93 -7.51
CA ALA A 73 -7.19 23.64 -6.24
C ALA A 73 -5.90 24.46 -6.15
N ILE A 74 -4.78 23.93 -6.65
CA ILE A 74 -3.49 24.63 -6.70
C ILE A 74 -3.55 25.79 -7.71
N ALA A 75 -4.11 25.55 -8.90
CA ALA A 75 -4.25 26.58 -9.92
C ALA A 75 -5.02 27.80 -9.41
N ASP A 76 -6.14 27.57 -8.73
CA ASP A 76 -6.99 28.63 -8.18
C ASP A 76 -6.35 29.28 -6.96
N ARG A 77 -5.80 28.50 -6.02
CA ARG A 77 -5.20 29.06 -4.79
C ARG A 77 -4.03 30.01 -5.08
N TYR A 78 -3.23 29.70 -6.10
CA TYR A 78 -2.06 30.49 -6.51
C TYR A 78 -2.33 31.39 -7.73
N GLN A 79 -3.57 31.40 -8.26
CA GLN A 79 -3.95 32.15 -9.47
C GLN A 79 -2.98 31.93 -10.64
N SER A 80 -2.47 30.70 -10.77
CA SER A 80 -1.42 30.35 -11.73
C SER A 80 -1.75 29.04 -12.47
N PRO A 81 -2.23 29.13 -13.73
CA PRO A 81 -2.50 27.96 -14.55
C PRO A 81 -1.25 27.09 -14.79
N ALA A 82 -0.07 27.72 -14.84
CA ALA A 82 1.20 27.01 -15.00
C ALA A 82 1.53 26.11 -13.79
N LEU A 83 1.31 26.61 -12.57
CA LEU A 83 1.45 25.82 -11.35
C LEU A 83 0.45 24.67 -11.27
N GLY A 84 -0.80 24.92 -11.69
CA GLY A 84 -1.81 23.88 -11.84
C GLY A 84 -1.40 22.78 -12.82
N ALA A 85 -0.91 23.16 -14.00
CA ALA A 85 -0.45 22.23 -15.03
C ALA A 85 0.77 21.42 -14.57
N LEU A 86 1.73 22.06 -13.90
CA LEU A 86 2.89 21.37 -13.32
C LEU A 86 2.45 20.35 -12.26
N SER A 87 1.54 20.74 -11.36
CA SER A 87 0.98 19.83 -10.37
C SER A 87 0.27 18.63 -11.02
N ALA A 88 -0.57 18.88 -12.02
CA ALA A 88 -1.24 17.80 -12.76
C ALA A 88 -0.24 16.85 -13.42
N LEU A 89 0.83 17.36 -14.02
CA LEU A 89 1.88 16.56 -14.63
C LEU A 89 2.60 15.67 -13.59
N VAL A 90 3.02 16.26 -12.47
CA VAL A 90 3.69 15.53 -11.39
C VAL A 90 2.79 14.41 -10.85
N MET A 91 1.51 14.71 -10.59
CA MET A 91 0.53 13.73 -10.14
C MET A 91 0.30 12.62 -11.17
N ALA A 92 0.22 12.96 -12.46
CA ALA A 92 0.03 11.99 -13.54
C ALA A 92 1.22 11.04 -13.65
N VAL A 93 2.45 11.58 -13.64
CA VAL A 93 3.69 10.77 -13.68
C VAL A 93 3.76 9.84 -12.47
N GLY A 94 3.50 10.35 -11.25
CA GLY A 94 3.47 9.53 -10.04
C GLY A 94 2.42 8.43 -10.09
N SER A 95 1.23 8.73 -10.60
CA SER A 95 0.13 7.75 -10.74
C SER A 95 0.48 6.63 -11.73
N VAL A 96 1.12 6.97 -12.86
CA VAL A 96 1.59 5.98 -13.84
C VAL A 96 2.69 5.11 -13.25
N ALA A 97 3.68 5.71 -12.59
CA ALA A 97 4.76 4.97 -11.95
C ALA A 97 4.22 4.00 -10.88
N TYR A 98 3.27 4.45 -10.07
CA TYR A 98 2.59 3.60 -9.09
C TYR A 98 1.82 2.44 -9.74
N ALA A 99 1.06 2.72 -10.81
CA ALA A 99 0.32 1.68 -11.55
C ALA A 99 1.26 0.63 -12.17
N VAL A 100 2.41 1.05 -12.69
CA VAL A 100 3.44 0.14 -13.23
C VAL A 100 3.99 -0.77 -12.12
N LEU A 101 4.37 -0.21 -10.97
CA LEU A 101 4.87 -0.99 -9.84
C LEU A 101 3.84 -2.03 -9.35
N GLN A 102 2.56 -1.64 -9.26
CA GLN A 102 1.48 -2.54 -8.87
C GLN A 102 1.27 -3.68 -9.88
N THR A 103 1.37 -3.37 -11.17
CA THR A 103 1.24 -4.35 -12.25
C THR A 103 2.39 -5.35 -12.22
N ILE A 104 3.63 -4.88 -12.07
CA ILE A 104 4.82 -5.73 -11.96
C ILE A 104 4.72 -6.62 -10.71
N GLY A 105 4.30 -6.06 -9.58
CA GLY A 105 4.08 -6.84 -8.36
C GLY A 105 3.08 -7.99 -8.59
N SER A 106 1.94 -7.68 -9.20
CA SER A 106 0.92 -8.69 -9.53
C SER A 106 1.46 -9.78 -10.47
N ALA A 107 2.22 -9.40 -11.49
CA ALA A 107 2.87 -10.33 -12.42
C ALA A 107 3.92 -11.22 -11.73
N TYR A 108 4.66 -10.65 -10.77
CA TYR A 108 5.64 -11.40 -9.98
C TYR A 108 4.97 -12.48 -9.11
N ILE A 109 3.79 -12.20 -8.55
CA ILE A 109 3.00 -13.22 -7.84
C ILE A 109 2.65 -14.39 -8.77
N LEU A 110 2.21 -14.11 -10.00
CA LEU A 110 1.91 -15.15 -10.98
C LEU A 110 3.14 -15.98 -11.33
N PHE A 111 4.30 -15.34 -11.48
CA PHE A 111 5.56 -16.03 -11.71
C PHE A 111 5.89 -17.00 -10.56
N VAL A 112 5.83 -16.54 -9.31
CA VAL A 112 6.15 -17.37 -8.14
C VAL A 112 5.12 -18.50 -7.97
N MET A 113 3.82 -18.20 -8.06
CA MET A 113 2.76 -19.21 -7.90
C MET A 113 2.73 -20.26 -9.00
N SER A 114 3.14 -19.90 -10.22
CA SER A 114 3.25 -20.85 -11.33
C SER A 114 4.53 -21.68 -11.28
N GLY A 115 5.37 -21.55 -10.25
CA GLY A 115 6.67 -22.22 -10.17
C GLY A 115 7.62 -21.78 -11.29
N GLY A 116 7.47 -20.54 -11.78
CA GLY A 116 8.26 -19.98 -12.88
C GLY A 116 7.75 -20.27 -14.29
N GLN A 117 6.61 -20.96 -14.45
CA GLN A 117 6.04 -21.27 -15.77
C GLN A 117 5.49 -20.03 -16.49
N ILE A 118 4.99 -19.04 -15.75
CA ILE A 118 4.50 -17.78 -16.31
C ILE A 118 5.60 -16.72 -16.13
N PRO A 119 6.39 -16.39 -17.17
CA PRO A 119 7.41 -15.37 -17.04
C PRO A 119 6.79 -14.00 -16.78
N VAL A 120 7.53 -13.12 -16.08
CA VAL A 120 7.00 -11.81 -15.61
C VAL A 120 6.44 -10.97 -16.75
N TRP A 121 7.07 -10.93 -17.92
CA TRP A 121 6.56 -10.17 -19.08
C TRP A 121 5.18 -10.65 -19.53
N LEU A 122 4.94 -11.97 -19.51
CA LEU A 122 3.65 -12.56 -19.85
C LEU A 122 2.64 -12.28 -18.73
N GLY A 123 3.07 -12.38 -17.47
CA GLY A 123 2.25 -12.01 -16.31
C GLY A 123 1.76 -10.56 -16.39
N VAL A 124 2.64 -9.62 -16.77
CA VAL A 124 2.26 -8.19 -16.97
C VAL A 124 1.20 -8.07 -18.05
N LEU A 125 1.37 -8.73 -19.19
CA LEU A 125 0.40 -8.69 -20.29
C LEU A 125 -0.96 -9.27 -19.86
N LEU A 126 -0.96 -10.39 -19.13
CA LEU A 126 -2.19 -11.00 -18.60
C LEU A 126 -2.91 -10.09 -17.61
N VAL A 127 -2.18 -9.50 -16.65
CA VAL A 127 -2.74 -8.57 -15.67
C VAL A 127 -3.34 -7.35 -16.36
N LEU A 128 -2.62 -6.75 -17.31
CA LEU A 128 -3.12 -5.60 -18.07
C LEU A 128 -4.35 -5.94 -18.92
N ALA A 129 -4.37 -7.11 -19.56
CA ALA A 129 -5.52 -7.59 -20.32
C ALA A 129 -6.76 -7.76 -19.41
N CYS A 130 -6.59 -8.39 -18.25
CA CYS A 130 -7.65 -8.53 -17.25
C CYS A 130 -8.17 -7.17 -16.78
N ILE A 131 -7.27 -6.22 -16.47
CA ILE A 131 -7.65 -4.85 -16.07
C ILE A 131 -8.41 -4.15 -17.21
N ALA A 132 -7.95 -4.26 -18.45
CA ALA A 132 -8.60 -3.63 -19.61
C ALA A 132 -10.01 -4.16 -19.84
N VAL A 133 -10.18 -5.49 -19.82
CA VAL A 133 -11.50 -6.14 -19.95
C VAL A 133 -12.42 -5.71 -18.80
N TYR A 134 -11.90 -5.71 -17.58
CA TYR A 134 -12.64 -5.28 -16.40
C TYR A 134 -13.09 -3.82 -16.53
N LEU A 135 -12.18 -2.89 -16.84
CA LEU A 135 -12.49 -1.47 -17.00
C LEU A 135 -13.55 -1.21 -18.09
N TYR A 136 -13.46 -1.96 -19.20
CA TYR A 136 -14.44 -1.88 -20.27
C TYR A 136 -15.84 -2.35 -19.81
N ALA A 137 -15.92 -3.44 -19.06
CA ALA A 137 -17.19 -4.05 -18.66
C ALA A 137 -17.87 -3.36 -17.47
N SER A 138 -17.12 -2.81 -16.52
CA SER A 138 -17.62 -2.53 -15.18
C SER A 138 -18.04 -1.08 -14.93
N GLY A 139 -17.49 -0.11 -15.65
CA GLY A 139 -17.70 1.32 -15.42
C GLY A 139 -17.32 1.80 -14.01
N GLN A 140 -17.49 3.10 -13.73
CA GLN A 140 -16.95 3.75 -12.52
C GLN A 140 -17.59 3.31 -11.19
N ARG A 141 -18.82 2.79 -11.22
CA ARG A 141 -19.54 2.36 -10.00
C ARG A 141 -19.14 0.98 -9.50
N ALA A 142 -18.68 0.10 -10.40
CA ALA A 142 -18.25 -1.24 -10.02
C ALA A 142 -16.94 -1.24 -9.22
N ILE A 143 -16.06 -0.25 -9.49
CA ILE A 143 -14.75 -0.08 -8.84
C ILE A 143 -14.86 -0.05 -7.31
N GLY A 144 -15.88 0.62 -6.76
CA GLY A 144 -16.06 0.71 -5.32
C GLY A 144 -16.35 -0.66 -4.67
N ARG A 145 -17.16 -1.50 -5.33
CA ARG A 145 -17.52 -2.83 -4.80
C ARG A 145 -16.37 -3.83 -4.93
N THR A 146 -15.65 -3.80 -6.05
CA THR A 146 -14.49 -4.67 -6.25
C THR A 146 -13.36 -4.34 -5.29
N ASN A 147 -13.09 -3.05 -5.04
CA ASN A 147 -12.06 -2.64 -4.09
C ASN A 147 -12.40 -3.09 -2.68
N ALA A 148 -13.66 -2.95 -2.26
CA ALA A 148 -14.10 -3.44 -0.96
C ALA A 148 -13.93 -4.96 -0.81
N PHE A 149 -14.35 -5.73 -1.83
CA PHE A 149 -14.15 -7.19 -1.85
C PHE A 149 -12.66 -7.57 -1.80
N GLN A 150 -11.83 -6.93 -2.62
CA GLN A 150 -10.39 -7.16 -2.63
C GLN A 150 -9.77 -6.90 -1.26
N GLY A 151 -10.12 -5.78 -0.61
CA GLY A 151 -9.63 -5.45 0.73
C GLY A 151 -9.97 -6.53 1.77
N VAL A 152 -11.21 -7.01 1.77
CA VAL A 152 -11.65 -8.10 2.67
C VAL A 152 -10.88 -9.40 2.36
N LEU A 153 -10.75 -9.76 1.08
CA LEU A 153 -10.01 -10.96 0.67
C LEU A 153 -8.55 -10.90 1.12
N MET A 154 -7.88 -9.76 0.92
CA MET A 154 -6.48 -9.58 1.33
C MET A 154 -6.31 -9.68 2.84
N LEU A 155 -7.25 -9.13 3.63
CA LEU A 155 -7.22 -9.24 5.09
C LEU A 155 -7.36 -10.71 5.55
N VAL A 156 -8.32 -11.44 4.98
CA VAL A 156 -8.52 -12.86 5.31
C VAL A 156 -7.30 -13.69 4.95
N VAL A 157 -6.74 -13.50 3.75
CA VAL A 157 -5.54 -14.23 3.31
C VAL A 157 -4.33 -13.89 4.17
N ALA A 158 -4.12 -12.62 4.53
CA ALA A 158 -3.02 -12.22 5.39
C ALA A 158 -3.06 -12.90 6.76
N TRP A 159 -4.24 -12.95 7.40
CA TRP A 159 -4.41 -13.66 8.67
C TRP A 159 -4.26 -15.17 8.53
N ALA A 160 -4.85 -15.76 7.48
CA ALA A 160 -4.75 -17.20 7.25
C ALA A 160 -3.30 -17.64 7.04
N VAL A 161 -2.55 -16.94 6.18
CA VAL A 161 -1.13 -17.23 5.91
C VAL A 161 -0.28 -16.96 7.14
N GLY A 162 -0.53 -15.85 7.86
CA GLY A 162 0.19 -15.53 9.09
C GLY A 162 0.02 -16.59 10.18
N LEU A 163 -1.22 -16.99 10.47
CA LEU A 163 -1.50 -18.03 11.47
C LEU A 163 -0.95 -19.40 11.05
N TRP A 164 -1.06 -19.75 9.76
CA TRP A 164 -0.47 -20.97 9.23
C TRP A 164 1.06 -20.98 9.38
N ALA A 165 1.72 -19.86 9.06
CA ALA A 165 3.16 -19.73 9.22
C ALA A 165 3.57 -19.88 10.69
N ILE A 166 2.87 -19.23 11.63
CA ILE A 166 3.11 -19.36 13.07
C ILE A 166 2.97 -20.80 13.52
N HIS A 167 1.90 -21.48 13.10
CA HIS A 167 1.67 -22.88 13.43
C HIS A 167 2.76 -23.80 12.88
N SER A 168 3.16 -23.60 11.62
CA SER A 168 4.23 -24.38 11.00
C SER A 168 5.59 -24.17 11.68
N ALA A 169 5.86 -22.95 12.17
CA ALA A 169 7.14 -22.59 12.78
C ALA A 169 7.23 -22.91 14.27
N THR A 170 6.13 -22.81 15.03
CA THR A 170 6.15 -22.94 16.51
C THR A 170 5.33 -24.11 17.04
N GLY A 171 4.53 -24.77 16.19
CA GLY A 171 3.56 -25.78 16.60
C GLY A 171 2.31 -25.21 17.31
N GLY A 172 2.29 -23.92 17.64
CA GLY A 172 1.17 -23.22 18.28
C GLY A 172 0.62 -22.07 17.43
N LEU A 173 -0.38 -21.34 17.93
CA LEU A 173 -0.92 -20.13 17.28
C LEU A 173 -0.50 -18.84 17.99
N SER A 174 0.42 -18.95 18.97
CA SER A 174 0.86 -17.81 19.76
C SER A 174 1.97 -17.04 19.06
N PHE A 175 1.78 -15.73 18.90
CA PHE A 175 2.85 -14.82 18.44
C PHE A 175 4.04 -14.81 19.41
N ALA A 176 3.83 -15.01 20.71
CA ALA A 176 4.90 -15.00 21.71
C ALA A 176 5.95 -16.08 21.44
N GLY A 177 5.51 -17.28 21.04
CA GLY A 177 6.43 -18.38 20.71
C GLY A 177 7.33 -18.08 19.51
N VAL A 178 6.87 -17.24 18.58
CA VAL A 178 7.71 -16.77 17.46
C VAL A 178 8.82 -15.86 17.97
N PHE A 179 8.49 -14.89 18.83
CA PHE A 179 9.49 -13.98 19.39
C PHE A 179 10.48 -14.68 20.32
N GLU A 180 10.03 -15.65 21.12
CA GLU A 180 10.91 -16.49 21.95
C GLU A 180 11.92 -17.25 21.08
N ARG A 181 11.45 -17.85 19.99
CA ARG A 181 12.32 -18.58 19.06
C ARG A 181 13.31 -17.67 18.34
N ILE A 182 12.86 -16.49 17.88
CA ILE A 182 13.75 -15.51 17.25
C ILE A 182 14.81 -15.01 18.24
N THR A 183 14.44 -14.78 19.50
CA THR A 183 15.38 -14.35 20.55
C THR A 183 16.48 -15.40 20.78
N ALA A 184 16.14 -16.68 20.70
CA ALA A 184 17.09 -17.77 20.88
C ALA A 184 17.98 -18.03 19.65
N GLU A 185 17.42 -17.96 18.45
CA GLU A 185 18.12 -18.35 17.22
C GLU A 185 18.78 -17.17 16.49
N ASN A 186 18.13 -16.00 16.42
CA ASN A 186 18.61 -14.84 15.64
C ASN A 186 18.22 -13.51 16.34
N PRO A 187 18.81 -13.19 17.50
CA PRO A 187 18.43 -12.01 18.29
C PRO A 187 18.66 -10.69 17.55
N GLU A 188 19.56 -10.64 16.56
CA GLU A 188 19.78 -9.42 15.78
C GLU A 188 18.51 -8.93 15.05
N PHE A 189 17.57 -9.82 14.70
CA PHE A 189 16.30 -9.46 14.06
C PHE A 189 15.33 -8.70 14.98
N LEU A 190 15.59 -8.68 16.29
CA LEU A 190 14.80 -7.92 17.27
C LEU A 190 15.41 -6.56 17.60
N THR A 191 16.57 -6.23 17.02
CA THR A 191 17.25 -4.96 17.27
C THR A 191 16.94 -3.94 16.17
N LEU A 192 16.88 -2.67 16.57
CA LEU A 192 16.84 -1.54 15.64
C LEU A 192 18.27 -1.08 15.38
N PRO A 193 18.63 -0.64 14.15
CA PRO A 193 17.81 -0.49 12.95
C PRO A 193 17.68 -1.73 12.05
N GLY A 194 18.06 -2.94 12.53
CA GLY A 194 17.84 -4.21 11.83
C GLY A 194 19.04 -5.18 11.92
N ALA A 195 18.79 -6.45 11.63
CA ALA A 195 19.72 -7.58 11.83
C ALA A 195 21.08 -7.47 11.12
N GLY A 196 21.12 -6.85 9.94
CA GLY A 196 22.25 -6.98 9.01
C GLY A 196 23.24 -5.82 8.96
N GLY A 197 23.12 -4.80 9.80
CA GLY A 197 24.01 -3.61 9.76
C GLY A 197 23.89 -2.71 8.51
N ASP A 198 23.24 -3.18 7.44
CA ASP A 198 23.00 -2.42 6.19
C ASP A 198 22.06 -1.22 6.37
N MET A 199 21.36 -1.14 7.50
CA MET A 199 20.45 -0.05 7.80
C MET A 199 21.08 0.83 8.86
N SER A 200 21.36 2.09 8.55
CA SER A 200 21.79 3.04 9.58
C SER A 200 20.58 3.60 10.31
N PHE A 201 20.78 4.07 11.54
CA PHE A 201 19.72 4.78 12.28
C PHE A 201 19.22 6.01 11.49
N SER A 202 20.11 6.68 10.75
CA SER A 202 19.75 7.80 9.86
C SER A 202 18.85 7.34 8.72
N PHE A 203 19.14 6.21 8.08
CA PHE A 203 18.27 5.66 7.04
C PHE A 203 16.90 5.28 7.58
N TRP A 204 16.84 4.62 8.74
CA TRP A 204 15.57 4.19 9.35
C TRP A 204 14.67 5.38 9.72
N THR A 205 15.24 6.41 10.35
CA THR A 205 14.51 7.63 10.74
C THR A 205 14.11 8.50 9.55
N THR A 206 14.97 8.66 8.55
CA THR A 206 14.64 9.41 7.31
C THR A 206 13.58 8.68 6.48
N SER A 207 13.61 7.34 6.44
CA SER A 207 12.60 6.55 5.75
C SER A 207 11.20 6.78 6.31
N ILE A 208 11.07 7.00 7.63
CA ILE A 208 9.79 7.39 8.24
C ILE A 208 9.36 8.73 7.65
N ILE A 209 10.18 9.78 7.75
CA ILE A 209 9.82 11.14 7.33
C ILE A 209 9.50 11.24 5.84
N VAL A 210 10.25 10.55 4.98
CA VAL A 210 10.08 10.60 3.52
C VAL A 210 8.89 9.76 3.06
N SER A 211 8.46 8.77 3.84
CA SER A 211 7.35 7.87 3.48
C SER A 211 5.98 8.33 3.98
N MET A 212 5.88 9.49 4.67
CA MET A 212 4.59 10.14 4.98
C MET A 212 4.01 10.82 3.75
#